data_AF-A0A1X7D1U9-F1
#
_entry.id   AF-A0A1X7D1U9-F1
#
_cell.length_a   1.000
_cell.length_b   1.000
_cell.length_c   1.000
_cell.angle_alpha   90.00
_cell.angle_beta   90.00
_cell.angle_gamma   90.00
#
_symmetry.space_group_name_H-M   'P 1'
#
loop_
_entity.id
_entity.type
_entity.pdbx_description
1 polymer ?
#
loop_
_entity_poly.entity_id
_entity_poly.type
_entity_poly.pdbx_seq_one_letter_code
_entity_poly.pdbx_strand_id
1 'polypeptide(L)'
;MGPGVTIDLDMWEAHVHKPRLPRWLRMLTGLTPASSGEALVLGRRYAKLPNPSRHVGVMLDAAAQHPGRTGREVLQLSATITDAGRARVDEMLDLDAVCP
;
A
#
# COMPACT_ATOMS: atom_id res chain seq x y z
N MET A 1 -17.30 0.91 22.55
CA MET A 1 -16.40 1.90 21.92
C MET A 1 -15.06 1.82 22.64
N GLY A 2 -14.15 0.97 22.16
CA GLY A 2 -12.79 0.86 22.72
C GLY A 2 -11.86 1.89 22.09
N PRO A 3 -10.70 2.19 22.71
CA PRO A 3 -9.75 3.17 22.19
C PRO A 3 -9.29 2.72 20.80
N GLY A 4 -9.65 3.50 19.78
CA GLY A 4 -9.19 3.28 18.40
C GLY A 4 -7.69 3.49 18.36
N VAL A 5 -6.95 2.49 17.85
CA VAL A 5 -5.53 2.68 17.55
C VAL A 5 -5.48 3.48 16.26
N THR A 6 -5.42 4.80 16.41
CA THR A 6 -5.13 5.70 15.29
C THR A 6 -3.62 5.64 15.07
N ILE A 7 -3.20 5.09 13.93
CA ILE A 7 -1.80 5.16 13.53
C ILE A 7 -1.59 6.57 12.96
N ASP A 8 -1.02 7.44 13.78
CA ASP A 8 -0.56 8.78 13.40
C ASP A 8 0.71 8.66 12.53
N LEU A 9 0.94 9.63 11.65
CA LEU A 9 2.16 9.70 10.83
C LEU A 9 3.42 9.77 11.71
N ASP A 10 3.34 10.19 12.98
CA ASP A 10 4.46 10.11 13.92
C ASP A 10 4.95 8.67 14.20
N MET A 11 4.12 7.65 13.97
CA MET A 11 4.50 6.24 14.12
C MET A 11 5.40 5.74 12.95
N TRP A 12 5.38 6.44 11.81
CA TRP A 12 6.15 6.15 10.60
C TRP A 12 7.66 6.35 10.81
N GLU A 13 8.04 7.50 11.40
CA GLU A 13 9.44 7.89 11.63
C GLU A 13 10.19 6.87 12.51
N ALA A 14 9.50 6.24 13.45
CA ALA A 14 10.08 5.27 14.38
C ALA A 14 10.51 3.93 13.75
N HIS A 15 10.09 3.63 12.51
CA HIS A 15 10.29 2.30 11.91
C HIS A 15 11.03 2.26 10.56
N VAL A 16 11.27 3.41 9.91
CA VAL A 16 11.96 3.50 8.61
C VAL A 16 13.34 2.82 8.58
N HIS A 17 14.01 2.69 9.73
CA HIS A 17 15.37 2.15 9.83
C HIS A 17 15.47 0.67 10.25
N LYS A 18 14.35 -0.08 10.27
CA LYS A 18 14.34 -1.49 10.71
C LYS A 18 14.37 -2.45 9.52
N PRO A 19 15.16 -3.54 9.57
CA PRO A 19 15.33 -4.49 8.46
C PRO A 19 14.13 -5.42 8.22
N ARG A 20 13.08 -5.37 9.05
CA ARG A 20 11.85 -6.14 8.87
C ARG A 20 10.68 -5.16 8.82
N LEU A 21 9.80 -5.36 7.84
CA LEU A 21 8.58 -4.59 7.75
C LEU A 21 7.77 -4.72 9.04
N PRO A 22 7.29 -3.60 9.60
CA PRO A 22 6.55 -3.64 10.82
C PRO A 22 5.25 -4.46 10.66
N ARG A 23 4.96 -5.29 11.66
CA ARG A 23 3.74 -6.12 11.70
C ARG A 23 2.45 -5.30 11.57
N TRP A 24 2.48 -4.02 11.95
CA TRP A 24 1.32 -3.14 11.89
C TRP A 24 0.90 -2.80 10.44
N LEU A 25 1.81 -2.83 9.46
CA LEU A 25 1.44 -2.62 8.05
C LEU A 25 0.50 -3.71 7.53
N ARG A 26 0.75 -4.97 7.92
CA ARG A 26 -0.13 -6.10 7.61
C ARG A 26 -1.47 -6.01 8.35
N MET A 27 -1.47 -5.39 9.53
CA MET A 27 -2.70 -5.14 10.29
C MET A 27 -3.56 -4.04 9.65
N LEU A 28 -2.94 -2.97 9.14
CA LEU A 28 -3.64 -1.91 8.41
C LEU A 28 -4.36 -2.44 7.17
N THR A 29 -3.73 -3.34 6.42
CA THR A 29 -4.34 -3.92 5.20
C THR A 29 -5.28 -5.09 5.46
N GLY A 30 -5.49 -5.48 6.72
CA GLY A 30 -6.35 -6.60 7.08
C GLY A 30 -5.78 -7.98 6.79
N LEU A 31 -4.48 -8.09 6.46
CA LEU A 31 -3.76 -9.36 6.27
C LEU A 31 -3.40 -10.05 7.59
N THR A 32 -3.50 -9.35 8.71
CA THR A 32 -3.28 -9.89 10.05
C THR A 32 -4.22 -9.18 11.02
N PRO A 33 -4.95 -9.89 11.89
CA PRO A 33 -5.80 -9.23 12.86
C PRO A 33 -4.97 -8.38 13.83
N ALA A 34 -5.50 -7.21 14.19
CA ALA A 34 -4.89 -6.38 15.23
C ALA A 34 -4.90 -7.12 16.57
N SER A 35 -3.78 -7.08 17.29
CA SER A 35 -3.64 -7.72 18.60
C SER A 35 -4.53 -7.05 19.67
N SER A 36 -4.83 -5.77 19.49
CA SER A 36 -5.77 -4.97 20.28
C SER A 36 -6.22 -3.75 19.47
N GLY A 37 -7.38 -3.18 19.83
CA GLY A 37 -7.94 -2.00 19.16
C GLY A 37 -8.42 -2.26 17.73
N GLU A 38 -8.54 -1.19 16.95
CA GLU A 38 -8.90 -1.24 15.52
C GLU A 38 -7.86 -0.53 14.67
N ALA A 39 -7.56 -1.08 13.51
CA ALA A 39 -6.71 -0.50 12.49
C ALA A 39 -7.59 0.19 11.42
N LEU A 40 -7.47 1.51 11.32
CA LEU A 40 -8.26 2.33 10.39
C LEU A 40 -7.35 3.03 9.38
N VAL A 41 -7.83 3.11 8.15
CA VAL A 41 -7.25 3.84 7.03
C VAL A 41 -8.31 4.83 6.55
N LEU A 42 -8.00 6.14 6.56
CA LEU A 42 -8.96 7.19 6.24
C LEU A 42 -10.26 7.10 7.08
N GLY A 43 -10.13 6.77 8.37
CA GLY A 43 -11.26 6.63 9.30
C GLY A 43 -12.11 5.37 9.12
N ARG A 44 -11.74 4.43 8.24
CA ARG A 44 -12.47 3.17 8.02
C ARG A 44 -11.53 1.97 8.05
N ARG A 45 -12.04 0.79 8.40
CA ARG A 45 -11.27 -0.46 8.22
C ARG A 45 -10.94 -0.62 6.72
N TYR A 46 -9.71 -1.01 6.39
CA TYR A 46 -9.25 -1.11 4.99
C TYR A 46 -10.19 -1.93 4.10
N ALA A 47 -10.68 -3.07 4.59
CA ALA A 47 -11.64 -3.94 3.90
C ALA A 47 -13.04 -3.30 3.68
N LYS A 48 -13.31 -2.13 4.26
CA LYS A 48 -14.57 -1.37 4.12
C LYS A 48 -14.39 -0.10 3.28
N LEU A 49 -13.20 0.16 2.74
CA LEU A 49 -12.99 1.25 1.79
C LEU A 49 -13.57 0.83 0.43
N PRO A 50 -14.38 1.68 -0.23
CA PRO A 50 -14.78 1.45 -1.61
C PRO A 50 -13.55 1.59 -2.50
N ASN A 51 -13.19 0.56 -3.25
CA ASN A 51 -11.98 0.54 -4.09
C ASN A 51 -10.71 1.02 -3.32
N PRO A 52 -10.25 0.27 -2.30
CA PRO A 52 -9.17 0.70 -1.40
C PRO A 52 -7.90 1.13 -2.14
N SER A 53 -7.61 0.45 -3.27
CA SER A 53 -6.45 0.69 -4.11
C SER A 53 -6.45 2.06 -4.81
N ARG A 54 -7.61 2.73 -4.92
CA ARG A 54 -7.68 4.14 -5.39
C ARG A 54 -7.37 5.15 -4.30
N HIS A 55 -7.48 4.75 -3.04
CA HIS A 55 -7.29 5.63 -1.89
C HIS A 55 -5.90 5.49 -1.29
N VAL A 56 -5.39 4.26 -1.21
CA VAL A 56 -4.10 3.95 -0.59
C VAL A 56 -3.40 2.82 -1.35
N GLY A 57 -2.16 3.06 -1.78
CA GLY A 57 -1.25 2.02 -2.24
C GLY A 57 -0.45 1.45 -1.06
N VAL A 58 -0.24 0.14 -1.03
CA VAL A 58 0.58 -0.51 0.01
C VAL A 58 1.59 -1.46 -0.62
N MET A 59 2.87 -1.24 -0.33
CA MET A 59 3.96 -2.13 -0.71
C MET A 59 4.46 -2.87 0.54
N LEU A 60 4.17 -4.18 0.59
CA LEU A 60 4.52 -5.05 1.72
C LEU A 60 5.74 -5.93 1.47
N ASP A 61 6.26 -5.92 0.25
CA ASP A 61 7.52 -6.55 -0.10
C ASP A 61 7.99 -5.95 -1.43
N ALA A 62 9.02 -5.11 -1.39
CA ALA A 62 9.57 -4.50 -2.59
C ALA A 62 10.26 -5.55 -3.49
N ALA A 63 10.71 -6.67 -2.93
CA ALA A 63 11.40 -7.74 -3.66
C ALA A 63 10.45 -8.76 -4.29
N ALA A 64 9.15 -8.73 -3.98
CA ALA A 64 8.15 -9.64 -4.53
C ALA A 64 7.72 -9.30 -5.97
N GLN A 65 8.66 -8.85 -6.80
CA GLN A 65 8.43 -8.61 -8.22
C GLN A 65 8.44 -9.93 -8.98
N HIS A 66 7.54 -10.07 -9.95
CA HIS A 66 7.53 -11.24 -10.83
C HIS A 66 8.62 -11.05 -11.90
N PRO A 67 9.68 -11.90 -11.95
CA PRO A 67 10.85 -11.66 -12.80
C PRO A 67 10.53 -11.64 -14.31
N GLY A 68 9.40 -12.23 -14.71
CA GLY A 68 8.91 -12.20 -16.09
C GLY A 68 8.02 -11.01 -16.46
N ARG A 69 7.88 -9.99 -15.60
CA ARG A 69 7.09 -8.79 -15.89
C ARG A 69 7.96 -7.54 -15.85
N THR A 70 7.80 -6.70 -16.87
CA THR A 70 8.40 -5.36 -16.94
C THR A 70 7.70 -4.41 -15.98
N GLY A 71 8.38 -3.31 -15.60
CA GLY A 71 7.77 -2.25 -14.80
C GLY A 71 6.50 -1.69 -15.46
N ARG A 72 6.50 -1.57 -16.79
CA ARG A 72 5.33 -1.13 -17.57
C ARG A 72 4.15 -2.09 -17.43
N GLU A 73 4.35 -3.40 -17.50
CA GLU A 73 3.26 -4.38 -17.36
C GLU A 73 2.66 -4.35 -15.94
N VAL A 74 3.50 -4.18 -14.92
CA VAL A 74 3.05 -4.03 -13.53
C VAL A 74 2.22 -2.76 -13.36
N LEU A 75 2.66 -1.64 -13.95
CA LEU A 75 1.91 -0.37 -13.93
C LEU A 75 0.59 -0.46 -14.72
N GLN A 76 0.57 -1.12 -15.88
CA GLN A 76 -0.66 -1.34 -16.65
C GLN A 76 -1.67 -2.18 -15.88
N LEU A 77 -1.21 -3.25 -15.23
CA LEU A 77 -2.07 -4.08 -14.39
C LEU A 77 -2.61 -3.27 -13.21
N SER A 78 -1.76 -2.49 -12.55
CA SER A 78 -2.15 -1.61 -11.45
C SER A 78 -3.18 -0.57 -11.89
N ALA A 79 -2.96 0.10 -13.02
CA ALA A 79 -3.89 1.08 -13.58
C ALA A 79 -5.23 0.45 -13.98
N THR A 80 -5.24 -0.81 -14.44
CA THR A 80 -6.48 -1.54 -14.76
C THR A 80 -7.27 -1.87 -13.49
N ILE A 81 -6.60 -2.40 -12.45
CA ILE A 81 -7.24 -2.75 -11.17
C ILE A 81 -7.78 -1.51 -10.46
N THR A 82 -7.06 -0.40 -10.55
CA THR A 82 -7.41 0.86 -9.89
C THR A 82 -8.22 1.81 -10.78
N ASP A 83 -8.49 1.45 -12.03
CA ASP A 83 -9.12 2.34 -13.03
C ASP A 83 -8.39 3.69 -13.17
N ALA A 84 -7.06 3.74 -12.98
CA ALA A 84 -6.30 5.00 -12.98
C ALA A 84 -6.10 5.61 -14.39
N GLY A 85 -6.53 4.92 -15.45
CA GLY A 85 -6.36 5.34 -16.84
C GLY A 85 -4.96 5.08 -17.38
N ARG A 86 -4.86 4.93 -18.71
CA ARG A 86 -3.61 4.55 -19.39
C ARG A 86 -2.53 5.64 -19.34
N ALA A 87 -2.93 6.91 -19.41
CA ALA A 87 -2.00 8.05 -19.33
C ALA A 87 -1.18 8.03 -18.03
N ARG A 88 -1.77 7.54 -16.93
CA ARG A 88 -1.08 7.47 -15.64
C ARG A 88 0.10 6.50 -15.65
N VAL A 89 0.09 5.49 -16.52
CA VAL A 89 1.23 4.56 -16.69
C VAL A 89 2.43 5.29 -17.28
N ASP A 90 2.20 6.09 -18.33
CA ASP A 90 3.28 6.83 -19.00
C ASP A 90 3.81 7.92 -18.06
N GLU A 91 2.93 8.64 -17.37
CA GLU A 91 3.35 9.61 -16.34
C GLU A 91 4.21 8.98 -15.23
N MET A 92 3.92 7.75 -14.79
CA MET A 92 4.72 7.10 -13.74
C MET A 92 6.08 6.64 -14.26
N LEU A 93 6.17 6.21 -15.52
CA LEU A 93 7.43 5.84 -16.15
C LEU A 93 8.32 7.06 -16.42
N ASP A 94 7.72 8.24 -16.56
CA ASP A 94 8.45 9.50 -16.72
C ASP A 94 8.94 10.08 -15.37
N LEU A 95 8.22 9.80 -14.26
CA LEU A 95 8.56 10.30 -12.92
C LEU A 95 9.73 9.56 -12.27
N ASP A 96 9.87 8.27 -12.54
CA ASP A 96 10.94 7.43 -12.00
C ASP A 96 11.60 6.66 -13.14
N ALA A 97 12.86 6.96 -13.44
CA ALA A 97 13.70 6.12 -14.29
C ALA A 97 14.04 4.82 -13.54
N VAL A 98 13.08 3.90 -13.37
CA VAL A 98 13.28 2.62 -12.68
C VAL A 98 12.84 1.46 -13.56
N CYS A 99 13.87 0.73 -14.01
CA CYS A 99 13.90 -0.52 -14.79
C CYS A 99 13.21 -0.49 -16.17
N PRO A 100 13.97 -0.70 -17.28
CA PRO A 100 13.39 -0.91 -18.60
C PRO A 100 12.43 -2.11 -18.67
#